data_AF-A0A2U3RN34-F1
#
_entry.id   AF-A0A2U3RN34-F1
#
_cell.length_a   1.000
_cell.length_b   1.000
_cell.length_c   1.000
_cell.angle_alpha   90.00
_cell.angle_beta   90.00
_cell.angle_gamma   90.00
#
_symmetry.space_group_name_H-M   'P 1'
#
loop_
_entity.id
_entity.type
_entity.pdbx_description
1 polymer ?
#
loop_
_entity_poly.entity_id
_entity_poly.type
_entity_poly.pdbx_seq_one_letter_code
_entity_poly.pdbx_strand_id
1 'polypeptide(L)' 'MLTDKYFNKGNSFFKLRKYQEAIKKFNLAIKCNPYSAEAYINKGIA' A
#
# COMPACT_ATOMS: atom_id res chain seq x y z
N MET A 1 5.86 2.11 11.65
CA MET A 1 5.12 3.21 12.36
C MET A 1 4.36 4.22 11.46
N LEU A 2 4.68 4.44 10.18
CA LEU A 2 3.72 5.07 9.22
C LEU A 2 3.59 4.26 7.94
N THR A 3 4.71 3.70 7.45
CA THR A 3 4.75 2.73 6.35
C THR A 3 3.77 1.58 6.58
N ASP A 4 3.86 0.88 7.72
CA ASP A 4 2.97 -0.25 8.04
C ASP A 4 1.51 0.17 8.15
N LYS A 5 1.23 1.39 8.61
CA LYS A 5 -0.14 1.93 8.69
C LYS A 5 -0.73 2.14 7.30
N TYR A 6 0.04 2.74 6.39
CA TYR A 6 -0.39 2.92 5.00
C TYR A 6 -0.48 1.58 4.27
N PHE A 7 0.49 0.69 4.47
CA PHE A 7 0.48 -0.66 3.93
C PHE A 7 -0.77 -1.45 4.36
N ASN A 8 -1.05 -1.50 5.67
CA ASN A 8 -2.22 -2.20 6.20
C ASN A 8 -3.53 -1.60 5.70
N LYS A 9 -3.63 -0.26 5.58
CA LYS A 9 -4.79 0.37 4.95
C LYS A 9 -4.91 0.02 3.47
N GLY A 10 -3.80 -0.06 2.74
CA GLY A 10 -3.77 -0.51 1.34
C GLY A 10 -4.33 -1.93 1.21
N ASN A 11 -3.86 -2.85 2.06
CA ASN A 11 -4.37 -4.22 2.11
C ASN A 11 -5.87 -4.28 2.43
N SER A 12 -6.36 -3.45 3.36
CA SER A 12 -7.80 -3.39 3.66
C SER A 12 -8.62 -2.92 2.44
N PHE A 13 -8.16 -1.90 1.71
CA PHE A 13 -8.83 -1.46 0.48
C PHE A 13 -8.77 -2.52 -0.62
N PHE A 14 -7.63 -3.20 -0.77
CA PHE A 14 -7.47 -4.30 -1.72
C PHE A 14 -8.45 -5.44 -1.44
N LYS A 15 -8.61 -5.85 -0.17
CA LYS A 15 -9.61 -6.86 0.25
C LYS A 15 -11.05 -6.43 -0.04
N LEU A 16 -11.33 -5.13 -0.01
CA LEU A 16 -12.63 -4.55 -0.40
C LEU A 16 -12.77 -4.34 -1.92
N ARG A 17 -11.81 -4.81 -2.74
CA ARG A 17 -11.74 -4.59 -4.19
C ARG A 17 -11.70 -3.11 -4.60
N LYS A 18 -11.29 -2.25 -3.68
CA LYS A 18 -11.09 -0.80 -3.89
C LYS A 18 -9.65 -0.54 -4.32
N TYR A 19 -9.32 -1.01 -5.51
CA TYR A 19 -7.95 -1.07 -6.02
C TYR A 19 -7.29 0.31 -6.13
N GLN A 20 -8.01 1.32 -6.59
CA GLN A 20 -7.48 2.68 -6.72
C GLN A 20 -7.07 3.29 -5.37
N GLU A 21 -7.87 3.06 -4.33
CA GLU A 21 -7.59 3.48 -2.97
C GLU A 21 -6.43 2.67 -2.37
N ALA A 22 -6.35 1.38 -2.67
CA ALA A 22 -5.22 0.53 -2.26
C ALA A 22 -3.90 1.07 -2.83
N ILE A 23 -3.84 1.32 -4.15
CA ILE A 23 -2.67 1.91 -4.83
C ILE A 23 -2.28 3.24 -4.21
N LYS A 24 -3.25 4.13 -3.91
CA LYS A 24 -2.97 5.40 -3.22
C LYS A 24 -2.30 5.19 -1.86
N LYS A 25 -2.71 4.17 -1.09
CA LYS A 25 -2.09 3.86 0.21
C LYS A 25 -0.71 3.23 0.05
N PHE A 26 -0.51 2.31 -0.89
CA PHE A 26 0.82 1.77 -1.17
C PHE A 26 1.80 2.85 -1.65
N ASN A 27 1.35 3.81 -2.45
CA ASN A 27 2.18 4.97 -2.82
C ASN A 27 2.61 5.80 -1.59
N LEU A 28 1.74 5.97 -0.60
CA LEU A 28 2.12 6.64 0.66
C LEU A 28 3.10 5.79 1.48
N ALA A 29 2.93 4.47 1.52
CA ALA A 29 3.87 3.57 2.16
C ALA A 29 5.26 3.65 1.51
N ILE A 30 5.34 3.69 0.17
CA ILE A 30 6.58 3.88 -0.60
C ILE A 30 7.20 5.24 -0.32
N LYS A 31 6.42 6.32 -0.22
CA LYS A 31 6.94 7.65 0.16
C LYS A 31 7.56 7.66 1.56
N CYS A 32 6.98 6.91 2.51
CA CYS A 32 7.51 6.80 3.87
C CYS A 32 8.75 5.90 3.95
N ASN A 33 8.76 4.80 3.18
CA ASN A 33 9.92 3.91 3.05
C ASN A 33 10.11 3.50 1.58
N PRO A 34 11.00 4.21 0.85
CA PRO A 34 11.27 3.91 -0.56
C PRO A 34 11.87 2.52 -0.81
N TYR A 35 12.35 1.83 0.24
CA TYR A 35 12.93 0.49 0.17
C TYR A 35 11.96 -0.62 0.56
N SER A 36 10.68 -0.30 0.80
CA SER A 36 9.67 -1.31 1.16
C SER A 36 9.26 -2.14 -0.06
N ALA A 37 9.93 -3.28 -0.25
CA ALA A 37 9.62 -4.24 -1.31
C ALA A 37 8.15 -4.67 -1.28
N GLU A 38 7.61 -4.94 -0.09
CA GLU A 38 6.22 -5.33 0.11
C GLU A 38 5.22 -4.29 -0.43
N ALA A 39 5.50 -2.99 -0.26
CA ALA A 39 4.63 -1.94 -0.76
C ALA A 39 4.64 -1.85 -2.30
N TYR A 40 5.78 -2.11 -2.95
CA TYR A 40 5.83 -2.20 -4.42
C TYR A 40 5.11 -3.44 -4.95
N ILE A 41 5.32 -4.59 -4.32
CA ILE A 41 4.66 -5.85 -4.72
C ILE A 41 3.14 -5.69 -4.61
N ASN A 42 2.63 -5.23 -3.48
CA ASN A 42 1.19 -5.07 -3.28
C ASN A 42 0.59 -3.97 -4.16
N LYS A 43 1.36 -2.94 -4.53
CA LYS A 43 0.93 -1.95 -5.54
C LYS A 43 0.79 -2.56 -6.94
N GLY A 44 1.65 -3.50 -7.31
CA GLY A 44 1.57 -4.18 -8.62
C GLY A 44 0.45 -5.22 -8.69
N ILE A 45 0.07 -5.81 -7.54
CA ILE A 45 -1.04 -6.76 -7.43
C ILE A 45 -2.41 -6.04 -7.39
N ALA A 46 -2.45 -4.85 -6.78
CA ALA A 46 -3.64 -4.00 -6.67
C ALA A 46 -4.04 -3.35 -7.99
#